data_AF-A0A2S8GP15-F1
#
_entry.id   AF-A0A2S8GP15-F1
#
_cell.length_a   1.000
_cell.length_b   1.000
_cell.length_c   1.000
_cell.angle_alpha   90.00
_cell.angle_beta   90.00
_cell.angle_gamma   90.00
#
_symmetry.space_group_name_H-M   'P 1'
#
loop_
_entity.id
_entity.type
_entity.pdbx_description
1 polymer ?
#
loop_
_entity_poly.entity_id
_entity_poly.type
_entity_poly.pdbx_seq_one_letter_code
_entity_poly.pdbx_strand_id
1 'polypeptide(L)'
;MNEELMEEQSQVDPQAERFRLRGEALEAWYRQNAPGQTPEEWEADWKRKSAEQAKTIELFTWALFVLLTIVNFVYPFLSGAMVGVLGLWVVLGSGSPWLRVAGAAIVTFVLGFVQPDLMAFLVIIVTTTACLGYLASFVAAHLRRMPTRLLQFSLSDIAAFMFAMAAGMAMLRASGFTLERFESPEHALLFVVAALMYSLNVLFAACPILVPRRYRGYSWIVFAAVMTLIVMPIIEDQLLKMLHLSVEVWIPRRHDDPMRVSTNPEVVFQHFYFAIKVRPVGGQIGSLILSLHFWGALLVWLMIFMLERAGAFHDVDIAKLTQPAEGPLD
;
A
#
# COMPACT_ATOMS: atom_id res chain seq x y z
N MET A 1 -30.32 -24.47 -2.46
CA MET A 1 -29.49 -23.32 -2.89
C MET A 1 -30.01 -21.96 -2.42
N ASN A 2 -31.03 -21.88 -1.55
CA ASN A 2 -31.44 -20.64 -0.86
C ASN A 2 -31.21 -20.68 0.67
N GLU A 3 -30.94 -21.85 1.26
CA GLU A 3 -30.64 -21.96 2.70
C GLU A 3 -29.19 -21.60 3.04
N GLU A 4 -28.21 -21.95 2.20
CA GLU A 4 -26.79 -21.56 2.41
C GLU A 4 -26.58 -20.03 2.33
N LEU A 5 -27.37 -19.31 1.54
CA LEU A 5 -27.32 -17.84 1.47
C LEU A 5 -27.96 -17.15 2.68
N MET A 6 -28.77 -17.87 3.48
CA MET A 6 -29.31 -17.35 4.74
C MET A 6 -28.38 -17.62 5.94
N GLU A 7 -27.59 -18.70 5.93
CA GLU A 7 -26.56 -18.91 6.97
C GLU A 7 -25.41 -17.90 6.85
N GLU A 8 -25.04 -17.49 5.64
CA GLU A 8 -23.94 -16.52 5.43
C GLU A 8 -24.31 -15.08 5.87
N GLN A 9 -25.59 -14.79 6.13
CA GLN A 9 -26.04 -13.50 6.68
C GLN A 9 -26.03 -13.42 8.21
N SER A 10 -25.74 -14.52 8.92
CA SER A 10 -25.86 -14.59 10.39
C SER A 10 -24.53 -14.71 11.15
N GLN A 11 -23.38 -14.46 10.53
CA GLN A 11 -22.19 -14.04 11.27
C GLN A 11 -22.17 -12.52 11.37
N VAL A 12 -23.22 -11.97 11.98
CA VAL A 12 -23.12 -10.62 12.53
C VAL A 12 -22.04 -10.71 13.60
N ASP A 13 -20.94 -9.96 13.40
CA ASP A 13 -19.89 -9.83 14.40
C ASP A 13 -20.55 -9.50 15.74
N PRO A 14 -20.50 -10.39 16.75
CA PRO A 14 -21.15 -10.17 18.04
C PRO A 14 -20.74 -8.83 18.67
N GLN A 15 -19.56 -8.31 18.29
CA GLN A 15 -19.08 -6.99 18.70
C GLN A 15 -19.89 -5.85 18.10
N ALA A 16 -20.29 -5.93 16.84
CA ALA A 16 -21.08 -4.90 16.16
C ALA A 16 -22.49 -4.78 16.76
N GLU A 17 -23.04 -5.89 17.25
CA GLU A 17 -24.34 -5.92 17.92
C GLU A 17 -24.26 -5.28 19.31
N ARG A 18 -23.20 -5.56 20.10
CA ARG A 18 -22.96 -4.95 21.42
C ARG A 18 -23.03 -3.42 21.40
N PHE A 19 -22.41 -2.77 20.41
CA PHE A 19 -22.39 -1.30 20.32
C PHE A 19 -23.77 -0.67 20.09
N ARG A 20 -24.78 -1.47 19.71
CA ARG A 20 -26.18 -1.04 19.54
C ARG A 20 -27.02 -1.27 20.80
N LEU A 21 -26.57 -2.13 21.71
CA LEU A 21 -27.31 -2.49 22.92
C LEU A 21 -26.97 -1.51 24.05
N ARG A 22 -27.99 -1.15 24.84
CA ARG A 22 -27.86 -0.34 26.06
C ARG A 22 -28.70 -0.93 27.19
N GLY A 23 -28.34 -0.63 28.43
CA GLY A 23 -29.08 -1.06 29.63
C GLY A 23 -29.23 -2.58 29.73
N GLU A 24 -30.45 -3.04 29.99
CA GLU A 24 -30.78 -4.46 30.21
C GLU A 24 -30.44 -5.35 29.02
N ALA A 25 -30.55 -4.85 27.78
CA ALA A 25 -30.23 -5.63 26.59
C ALA A 25 -28.71 -5.90 26.48
N LEU A 26 -27.88 -4.95 26.90
CA LEU A 26 -26.43 -5.11 26.97
C LEU A 26 -26.04 -6.10 28.09
N GLU A 27 -26.72 -6.04 29.23
CA GLU A 27 -26.53 -7.01 30.31
C GLU A 27 -26.92 -8.43 29.90
N ALA A 28 -28.05 -8.59 29.21
CA ALA A 28 -28.49 -9.88 28.69
C ALA A 28 -27.47 -10.46 27.70
N TRP A 29 -26.90 -9.61 26.85
CA TRP A 29 -25.81 -9.99 25.95
C TRP A 29 -24.57 -10.47 26.70
N TYR A 30 -24.14 -9.77 27.76
CA TYR A 30 -23.01 -10.22 28.60
C TYR A 30 -23.29 -11.56 29.27
N ARG A 31 -24.50 -11.77 29.80
CA ARG A 31 -24.87 -13.05 30.44
C ARG A 31 -24.82 -14.22 29.46
N GLN A 32 -25.17 -13.99 28.18
CA GLN A 32 -25.11 -15.01 27.14
C GLN A 32 -23.70 -15.26 26.62
N ASN A 33 -22.90 -14.21 26.42
CA ASN A 33 -21.61 -14.30 25.72
C ASN A 33 -20.40 -14.43 26.65
N ALA A 34 -20.56 -14.11 27.94
CA ALA A 34 -19.52 -14.20 28.96
C ALA A 34 -20.08 -14.71 30.30
N PRO A 35 -20.62 -15.93 30.33
CA PRO A 35 -21.24 -16.46 31.54
C PRO A 35 -20.22 -16.51 32.69
N GLY A 36 -20.54 -15.83 33.79
CA GLY A 36 -19.72 -15.79 35.01
C GLY A 36 -18.69 -14.66 35.09
N GLN A 37 -18.63 -13.76 34.11
CA GLN A 37 -17.83 -12.53 34.22
C GLN A 37 -18.72 -11.31 34.43
N THR A 38 -18.28 -10.40 35.29
CA THR A 38 -18.88 -9.08 35.38
C THR A 38 -18.56 -8.25 34.12
N PRO A 39 -19.39 -7.25 33.77
CA PRO A 39 -19.09 -6.37 32.62
C PRO A 39 -17.71 -5.70 32.71
N GLU A 40 -17.29 -5.33 33.91
CA GLU A 40 -15.97 -4.71 34.18
C GLU A 40 -14.82 -5.69 33.93
N GLU A 41 -14.92 -6.92 34.43
CA GLU A 41 -13.92 -7.98 34.20
C GLU A 41 -13.82 -8.34 32.73
N TRP A 42 -14.95 -8.43 32.03
CA TRP A 42 -14.97 -8.69 30.59
C TRP A 42 -14.32 -7.55 29.81
N GLU A 43 -14.63 -6.29 30.15
CA GLU A 43 -14.03 -5.14 29.48
C GLU A 43 -12.51 -5.06 29.74
N ALA A 44 -12.08 -5.39 30.95
CA ALA A 44 -10.66 -5.47 31.30
C ALA A 44 -9.95 -6.62 30.53
N ASP A 45 -10.54 -7.82 30.48
CA ASP A 45 -10.01 -8.96 29.73
C ASP A 45 -9.95 -8.67 28.23
N TRP A 46 -10.98 -8.01 27.70
CA TRP A 46 -11.02 -7.58 26.31
C TRP A 46 -9.95 -6.52 26.00
N LYS A 47 -9.77 -5.51 26.86
CA LYS A 47 -8.70 -4.51 26.71
C LYS A 47 -7.33 -5.18 26.74
N ARG A 48 -7.12 -6.15 27.63
CA ARG A 48 -5.88 -6.94 27.70
C ARG A 48 -5.65 -7.74 26.42
N LYS A 49 -6.63 -8.54 25.98
CA LYS A 49 -6.54 -9.34 24.75
C LYS A 49 -6.32 -8.47 23.51
N SER A 50 -6.99 -7.33 23.44
CA SER A 50 -6.82 -6.36 22.34
C SER A 50 -5.42 -5.74 22.35
N ALA A 51 -4.88 -5.41 23.52
CA ALA A 51 -3.51 -4.91 23.66
C ALA A 51 -2.47 -5.98 23.32
N GLU A 52 -2.69 -7.24 23.72
CA GLU A 52 -1.83 -8.38 23.37
C GLU A 52 -1.84 -8.67 21.87
N GLN A 53 -3.02 -8.66 21.24
CA GLN A 53 -3.17 -8.76 19.80
C GLN A 53 -2.48 -7.60 19.09
N ALA A 54 -2.69 -6.36 19.53
CA ALA A 54 -2.03 -5.18 18.97
C ALA A 54 -0.50 -5.32 19.03
N LYS A 55 0.05 -5.74 20.18
CA LYS A 55 1.50 -5.95 20.35
C LYS A 55 2.04 -7.08 19.46
N THR A 56 1.29 -8.17 19.33
CA THR A 56 1.67 -9.30 18.46
C THR A 56 1.72 -8.88 17.00
N ILE A 57 0.70 -8.13 16.56
CA ILE A 57 0.62 -7.67 15.18
C ILE A 57 1.65 -6.56 14.91
N GLU A 58 1.91 -5.68 15.89
CA GLU A 58 3.00 -4.71 15.84
C GLU A 58 4.35 -5.42 15.65
N LEU A 59 4.66 -6.43 16.47
CA LEU A 59 5.88 -7.21 16.35
C LEU A 59 6.00 -7.89 14.98
N PHE A 60 4.91 -8.52 14.51
CA PHE A 60 4.89 -9.16 13.20
C PHE A 60 5.08 -8.13 12.07
N THR A 61 4.47 -6.96 12.18
CA THR A 61 4.61 -5.86 11.22
C THR A 61 6.05 -5.37 11.15
N TRP A 62 6.70 -5.18 12.31
CA TRP A 62 8.12 -4.82 12.35
C TRP A 62 9.02 -5.91 11.79
N ALA A 63 8.77 -7.18 12.11
CA ALA A 63 9.52 -8.31 11.57
C ALA A 63 9.39 -8.38 10.04
N LEU A 64 8.16 -8.21 9.52
CA LEU A 64 7.91 -8.15 8.08
C LEU A 64 8.62 -6.94 7.46
N PHE A 65 8.54 -5.77 8.08
CA PHE A 65 9.22 -4.56 7.59
C PHE A 65 10.75 -4.74 7.52
N VAL A 66 11.37 -5.30 8.56
CA VAL A 66 12.81 -5.62 8.58
C VAL A 66 13.14 -6.64 7.50
N LEU A 67 12.36 -7.73 7.40
CA LEU A 67 12.56 -8.75 6.38
C LEU A 67 12.48 -8.14 4.98
N LEU A 68 11.46 -7.33 4.69
CA LEU A 68 11.30 -6.67 3.39
C LEU A 68 12.42 -5.68 3.11
N THR A 69 12.91 -4.98 4.14
CA THR A 69 14.09 -4.12 4.01
C THR A 69 15.32 -4.93 3.61
N ILE A 70 15.56 -6.09 4.26
CA ILE A 70 16.67 -7.00 3.94
C ILE A 70 16.51 -7.57 2.53
N VAL A 71 15.33 -8.07 2.15
CA VAL A 71 15.08 -8.59 0.81
C VAL A 71 15.24 -7.49 -0.23
N ASN A 72 14.86 -6.26 0.09
CA ASN A 72 15.01 -5.11 -0.80
C ASN A 72 16.49 -4.73 -1.05
N PHE A 73 17.39 -4.96 -0.09
CA PHE A 73 18.84 -4.84 -0.34
C PHE A 73 19.33 -5.83 -1.40
N VAL A 74 18.68 -6.98 -1.52
CA VAL A 74 18.99 -8.00 -2.55
C VAL A 74 18.20 -7.73 -3.84
N TYR A 75 16.98 -7.20 -3.71
CA TYR A 75 15.98 -7.06 -4.76
C TYR A 75 15.31 -5.67 -4.71
N PRO A 76 15.96 -4.64 -5.28
CA PRO A 76 15.53 -3.24 -5.21
C PRO A 76 14.13 -2.95 -5.78
N PHE A 77 13.58 -3.86 -6.59
CA PHE A 77 12.24 -3.73 -7.14
C PHE A 77 11.14 -3.75 -6.06
N LEU A 78 11.43 -4.32 -4.89
CA LEU A 78 10.49 -4.33 -3.76
C LEU A 78 10.31 -2.94 -3.12
N SER A 79 11.29 -2.04 -3.31
CA SER A 79 11.23 -0.67 -2.81
C SER A 79 9.94 -0.01 -3.28
N GLY A 80 9.62 -0.11 -4.58
CA GLY A 80 8.43 0.51 -5.18
C GLY A 80 7.13 0.07 -4.49
N ALA A 81 6.97 -1.23 -4.24
CA ALA A 81 5.81 -1.76 -3.53
C ALA A 81 5.70 -1.21 -2.10
N MET A 82 6.82 -1.18 -1.36
CA MET A 82 6.86 -0.67 0.01
C MET A 82 6.47 0.82 0.08
N VAL A 83 7.06 1.68 -0.77
CA VAL A 83 6.70 3.11 -0.78
C VAL A 83 5.31 3.37 -1.33
N GLY A 84 4.80 2.53 -2.24
CA GLY A 84 3.40 2.59 -2.63
C GLY A 84 2.47 2.37 -1.44
N VAL A 85 2.72 1.32 -0.64
CA VAL A 85 1.94 1.05 0.59
C VAL A 85 2.08 2.21 1.59
N LEU A 86 3.25 2.83 1.70
CA LEU A 86 3.43 4.04 2.50
C LEU A 86 2.63 5.23 1.96
N GLY A 87 2.51 5.37 0.64
CA GLY A 87 1.66 6.39 0.00
C GLY A 87 0.18 6.21 0.39
N LEU A 88 -0.31 4.98 0.43
CA LEU A 88 -1.65 4.69 0.96
C LEU A 88 -1.74 4.92 2.47
N TRP A 89 -0.71 4.61 3.24
CA TRP A 89 -0.68 4.85 4.68
C TRP A 89 -0.71 6.35 5.01
N VAL A 90 -0.05 7.20 4.22
CA VAL A 90 -0.18 8.67 4.34
C VAL A 90 -1.63 9.12 4.21
N VAL A 91 -2.45 8.42 3.42
CA VAL A 91 -3.87 8.73 3.23
C VAL A 91 -4.72 8.10 4.34
N LEU A 92 -4.64 6.78 4.49
CA LEU A 92 -5.58 5.96 5.28
C LEU A 92 -5.10 5.68 6.72
N GLY A 93 -3.83 5.93 6.98
CA GLY A 93 -3.17 5.60 8.24
C GLY A 93 -3.81 6.25 9.47
N SER A 94 -3.61 5.59 10.61
CA SER A 94 -3.91 6.16 11.92
C SER A 94 -2.81 7.13 12.38
N GLY A 95 -3.13 7.99 13.35
CA GLY A 95 -2.20 8.93 13.95
C GLY A 95 -2.12 10.30 13.26
N SER A 96 -1.10 11.08 13.64
CA SER A 96 -0.89 12.44 13.13
C SER A 96 -0.50 12.41 11.65
N PRO A 97 -1.12 13.23 10.77
CA PRO A 97 -0.73 13.31 9.36
C PRO A 97 0.75 13.68 9.17
N TRP A 98 1.29 14.51 10.07
CA TRP A 98 2.71 14.91 10.06
C TRP A 98 3.65 13.73 10.31
N LEU A 99 3.31 12.83 11.25
CA LEU A 99 4.12 11.64 11.51
C LEU A 99 4.09 10.67 10.34
N ARG A 100 2.93 10.53 9.70
CA ARG A 100 2.78 9.67 8.52
C ARG A 100 3.61 10.16 7.35
N VAL A 101 3.54 11.47 7.06
CA VAL A 101 4.34 12.11 6.02
C VAL A 101 5.84 12.04 6.32
N ALA A 102 6.24 12.35 7.55
CA ALA A 102 7.65 12.26 7.96
C ALA A 102 8.18 10.82 7.86
N GLY A 103 7.41 9.83 8.32
CA GLY A 103 7.76 8.41 8.20
C GLY A 103 7.89 7.98 6.75
N ALA A 104 6.92 8.33 5.89
CA ALA A 104 6.98 8.01 4.47
C ALA A 104 8.21 8.66 3.79
N ALA A 105 8.49 9.94 4.09
CA ALA A 105 9.65 10.65 3.55
C ALA A 105 10.98 10.03 3.99
N ILE A 106 11.14 9.70 5.28
CA ILE A 106 12.36 9.05 5.81
C ILE A 106 12.59 7.70 5.14
N VAL A 107 11.56 6.85 5.06
CA VAL A 107 11.72 5.52 4.44
C VAL A 107 12.01 5.67 2.94
N THR A 108 11.30 6.54 2.23
CA THR A 108 11.59 6.85 0.81
C THR A 108 13.05 7.28 0.64
N PHE A 109 13.54 8.15 1.54
CA PHE A 109 14.91 8.63 1.51
C PHE A 109 15.91 7.49 1.72
N VAL A 110 15.74 6.69 2.77
CA VAL A 110 16.65 5.58 3.09
C VAL A 110 16.68 4.54 1.97
N LEU A 111 15.56 4.29 1.30
CA LEU A 111 15.52 3.34 0.18
C LEU A 111 16.12 3.91 -1.11
N GLY A 112 16.04 5.23 -1.33
CA GLY A 112 16.44 5.88 -2.57
C GLY A 112 17.80 6.58 -2.56
N PHE A 113 18.39 6.91 -1.40
CA PHE A 113 19.51 7.89 -1.34
C PHE A 113 20.77 7.47 -2.10
N VAL A 114 20.96 6.16 -2.31
CA VAL A 114 22.13 5.62 -3.03
C VAL A 114 22.05 5.89 -4.53
N GLN A 115 20.83 5.98 -5.09
CA GLN A 115 20.61 6.04 -6.54
C GLN A 115 19.59 7.14 -6.88
N PRO A 116 19.99 8.24 -7.53
CA PRO A 116 19.11 9.37 -7.81
C PRO A 116 17.86 8.99 -8.63
N ASP A 117 18.01 8.08 -9.59
CA ASP A 117 16.91 7.63 -10.46
C ASP A 117 15.93 6.76 -9.67
N LEU A 118 16.43 5.89 -8.78
CA LEU A 118 15.58 5.13 -7.86
C LEU A 118 14.85 6.08 -6.91
N MET A 119 15.54 7.03 -6.29
CA MET A 119 14.91 8.06 -5.45
C MET A 119 13.75 8.73 -6.17
N ALA A 120 13.97 9.14 -7.42
CA ALA A 120 12.94 9.78 -8.21
C ALA A 120 11.74 8.87 -8.47
N PHE A 121 12.01 7.62 -8.77
CA PHE A 121 10.97 6.62 -8.99
C PHE A 121 10.13 6.40 -7.73
N LEU A 122 10.78 6.24 -6.58
CA LEU A 122 10.14 6.05 -5.28
C LEU A 122 9.32 7.28 -4.85
N VAL A 123 9.84 8.50 -5.07
CA VAL A 123 9.12 9.75 -4.81
C VAL A 123 7.87 9.87 -5.70
N ILE A 124 7.96 9.52 -6.99
CA ILE A 124 6.79 9.52 -7.87
C ILE A 124 5.76 8.49 -7.40
N ILE A 125 6.20 7.27 -7.04
CA ILE A 125 5.28 6.22 -6.57
C ILE A 125 4.55 6.64 -5.30
N VAL A 126 5.27 7.08 -4.25
CA VAL A 126 4.64 7.43 -2.96
C VAL A 126 3.64 8.58 -3.11
N THR A 127 4.00 9.62 -3.89
CA THR A 127 3.15 10.79 -4.13
C THR A 127 1.95 10.44 -5.01
N THR A 128 2.15 9.73 -6.11
CA THR A 128 1.08 9.31 -7.03
C THR A 128 0.12 8.36 -6.34
N THR A 129 0.63 7.40 -5.56
CA THR A 129 -0.22 6.48 -4.80
C THR A 129 -1.04 7.22 -3.74
N ALA A 130 -0.46 8.21 -3.04
CA ALA A 130 -1.21 9.05 -2.12
C ALA A 130 -2.32 9.86 -2.82
N CYS A 131 -2.01 10.50 -3.96
CA CYS A 131 -3.00 11.20 -4.80
C CYS A 131 -4.14 10.28 -5.23
N LEU A 132 -3.80 9.09 -5.74
CA LEU A 132 -4.76 8.09 -6.18
C LEU A 132 -5.60 7.55 -5.03
N GLY A 133 -5.01 7.35 -3.84
CA GLY A 133 -5.73 6.94 -2.63
C GLY A 133 -6.77 7.99 -2.22
N TYR A 134 -6.41 9.27 -2.27
CA TYR A 134 -7.35 10.36 -2.01
C TYR A 134 -8.48 10.40 -3.05
N LEU A 135 -8.14 10.32 -4.34
CA LEU A 135 -9.14 10.28 -5.42
C LEU A 135 -10.08 9.07 -5.28
N ALA A 136 -9.53 7.89 -5.03
CA ALA A 136 -10.29 6.65 -4.93
C ALA A 136 -11.24 6.67 -3.73
N SER A 137 -10.80 7.15 -2.56
CA SER A 137 -11.73 7.22 -1.42
C SER A 137 -12.75 8.36 -1.56
N PHE A 138 -12.47 9.41 -2.34
CA PHE A 138 -13.48 10.41 -2.74
C PHE A 138 -14.55 9.79 -3.66
N VAL A 139 -14.12 9.09 -4.71
CA VAL A 139 -15.01 8.38 -5.64
C VAL A 139 -15.84 7.33 -4.91
N ALA A 140 -15.22 6.54 -4.02
CA ALA A 140 -15.92 5.55 -3.22
C ALA A 140 -17.00 6.17 -2.33
N ALA A 141 -16.71 7.32 -1.71
CA ALA A 141 -17.69 8.09 -0.92
C ALA A 141 -18.90 8.47 -1.77
N HIS A 142 -18.65 9.01 -2.95
CA HIS A 142 -19.68 9.55 -3.82
C HIS A 142 -20.56 8.45 -4.41
N LEU A 143 -19.95 7.40 -4.96
CA LEU A 143 -20.68 6.30 -5.61
C LEU A 143 -21.51 5.47 -4.63
N ARG A 144 -21.04 5.29 -3.40
CA ARG A 144 -21.70 4.42 -2.42
C ARG A 144 -22.46 5.16 -1.33
N ARG A 145 -22.44 6.50 -1.32
CA ARG A 145 -22.99 7.33 -0.25
C ARG A 145 -22.51 6.87 1.14
N MET A 146 -21.28 6.36 1.20
CA MET A 146 -20.67 5.90 2.44
C MET A 146 -20.07 7.09 3.17
N PRO A 147 -20.17 7.16 4.51
CA PRO A 147 -19.42 8.16 5.25
C PRO A 147 -17.95 7.75 5.18
N THR A 148 -17.20 8.35 4.25
CA THR A 148 -15.76 8.17 4.18
C THR A 148 -15.08 9.31 4.92
N ARG A 149 -13.93 9.01 5.50
CA ARG A 149 -13.08 9.97 6.22
C ARG A 149 -12.66 11.15 5.34
N LEU A 150 -12.61 10.97 4.02
CA LEU A 150 -12.14 11.97 3.06
C LEU A 150 -13.11 13.12 2.81
N LEU A 151 -14.37 13.07 3.26
CA LEU A 151 -15.20 14.27 3.29
C LEU A 151 -14.83 15.23 4.45
N GLN A 152 -13.87 14.84 5.30
CA GLN A 152 -13.37 15.60 6.45
C GLN A 152 -11.85 15.82 6.37
N PHE A 153 -11.32 16.19 5.21
CA PHE A 153 -9.93 16.66 5.16
C PHE A 153 -9.77 17.83 6.13
N SER A 154 -8.94 17.64 7.15
CA SER A 154 -8.53 18.77 7.97
C SER A 154 -7.55 19.62 7.15
N LEU A 155 -7.49 20.92 7.45
CA LEU A 155 -6.42 21.78 6.91
C LEU A 155 -5.02 21.21 7.21
N SER A 156 -4.88 20.44 8.29
CA SER A 156 -3.65 19.73 8.65
C SER A 156 -3.28 18.64 7.64
N ASP A 157 -4.25 17.89 7.10
CA ASP A 157 -3.98 16.85 6.10
C ASP A 157 -3.53 17.48 4.77
N ILE A 158 -4.17 18.57 4.35
CA ILE A 158 -3.78 19.31 3.15
C ILE A 158 -2.37 19.89 3.31
N ALA A 159 -2.09 20.52 4.46
CA ALA A 159 -0.77 21.08 4.76
C ALA A 159 0.32 20.00 4.81
N ALA A 160 0.04 18.86 5.46
CA ALA A 160 0.97 17.73 5.51
C ALA A 160 1.25 17.15 4.11
N PHE A 161 0.22 17.04 3.26
CA PHE A 161 0.39 16.57 1.89
C PHE A 161 1.19 17.56 1.02
N MET A 162 0.91 18.87 1.12
CA MET A 162 1.72 19.90 0.45
C MET A 162 3.17 19.85 0.91
N PHE A 163 3.40 19.65 2.21
CA PHE A 163 4.73 19.46 2.78
C PHE A 163 5.40 18.19 2.24
N ALA A 164 4.68 17.08 2.11
CA ALA A 164 5.20 15.83 1.54
C ALA A 164 5.67 16.02 0.09
N MET A 165 4.88 16.73 -0.72
CA MET A 165 5.25 17.06 -2.10
C MET A 165 6.50 17.95 -2.15
N ALA A 166 6.56 18.99 -1.31
CA ALA A 166 7.72 19.87 -1.23
C ALA A 166 8.98 19.11 -0.77
N ALA A 167 8.85 18.24 0.23
CA ALA A 167 9.94 17.38 0.71
C ALA A 167 10.41 16.41 -0.37
N GLY A 168 9.49 15.78 -1.12
CA GLY A 168 9.82 14.93 -2.26
C GLY A 168 10.61 15.69 -3.33
N MET A 169 10.18 16.90 -3.68
CA MET A 169 10.92 17.77 -4.63
C MET A 169 12.30 18.18 -4.09
N ALA A 170 12.42 18.45 -2.78
CA ALA A 170 13.70 18.74 -2.16
C ALA A 170 14.63 17.51 -2.16
N MET A 171 14.11 16.31 -1.92
CA MET A 171 14.85 15.04 -1.99
C MET A 171 15.36 14.76 -3.41
N LEU A 172 14.51 14.97 -4.43
CA LEU A 172 14.87 14.88 -5.84
C LEU A 172 16.02 15.83 -6.20
N ARG A 173 15.93 17.08 -5.72
CA ARG A 173 16.99 18.07 -5.92
C ARG A 173 18.28 17.66 -5.20
N ALA A 174 18.18 17.18 -3.96
CA ALA A 174 19.32 16.78 -3.15
C ALA A 174 20.03 15.53 -3.70
N SER A 175 19.32 14.63 -4.36
CA SER A 175 19.91 13.46 -5.02
C SER A 175 20.65 13.82 -6.32
N GLY A 176 20.49 15.05 -6.84
CA GLY A 176 21.04 15.44 -8.14
C GLY A 176 20.34 14.74 -9.31
N PHE A 177 19.07 14.33 -9.12
CA PHE A 177 18.24 13.84 -10.21
C PHE A 177 17.92 14.98 -11.19
N THR A 178 18.03 14.69 -12.48
CA THR A 178 17.64 15.58 -13.58
C THR A 178 17.04 14.75 -14.70
N LEU A 179 16.04 15.30 -15.39
CA LEU A 179 15.41 14.64 -16.55
C LEU A 179 16.40 14.49 -17.72
N GLU A 180 17.47 15.28 -17.75
CA GLU A 180 18.54 15.16 -18.74
C GLU A 180 19.33 13.85 -18.65
N ARG A 181 19.17 13.08 -17.55
CA ARG A 181 19.77 11.73 -17.42
C ARG A 181 19.13 10.72 -18.36
N PHE A 182 17.92 10.98 -18.85
CA PHE A 182 17.29 10.11 -19.83
C PHE A 182 17.85 10.42 -21.22
N GLU A 183 18.35 9.37 -21.89
CA GLU A 183 18.90 9.48 -23.25
C GLU A 183 17.87 10.01 -24.26
N SER A 184 16.57 9.80 -23.98
CA SER A 184 15.49 10.23 -24.84
C SER A 184 14.20 10.54 -24.03
N PRO A 185 13.31 11.40 -24.55
CA PRO A 185 12.03 11.71 -23.89
C PRO A 185 11.13 10.49 -23.71
N GLU A 186 11.25 9.48 -24.57
CA GLU A 186 10.52 8.21 -24.45
C GLU A 186 10.91 7.44 -23.20
N HIS A 187 12.20 7.45 -22.81
CA HIS A 187 12.66 6.81 -21.58
C HIS A 187 12.13 7.52 -20.33
N ALA A 188 12.09 8.85 -20.35
CA ALA A 188 11.49 9.64 -19.28
C ALA A 188 9.98 9.36 -19.16
N LEU A 189 9.27 9.26 -20.28
CA LEU A 189 7.85 8.90 -20.31
C LEU A 189 7.63 7.49 -19.75
N LEU A 190 8.41 6.51 -20.20
CA LEU A 190 8.33 5.14 -19.70
C LEU A 190 8.54 5.07 -18.18
N PHE A 191 9.51 5.82 -17.68
CA PHE A 191 9.80 5.90 -16.25
C PHE A 191 8.58 6.40 -15.45
N VAL A 192 7.95 7.48 -15.90
CA VAL A 192 6.75 8.03 -15.26
C VAL A 192 5.57 7.06 -15.36
N VAL A 193 5.35 6.47 -16.54
CA VAL A 193 4.24 5.53 -16.74
C VAL A 193 4.41 4.27 -15.90
N ALA A 194 5.63 3.73 -15.78
CA ALA A 194 5.93 2.60 -14.91
C ALA A 194 5.61 2.93 -13.44
N ALA A 195 6.01 4.11 -12.95
CA ALA A 195 5.67 4.55 -11.60
C ALA A 195 4.16 4.67 -11.38
N LEU A 196 3.42 5.17 -12.38
CA LEU A 196 1.97 5.26 -12.34
C LEU A 196 1.31 3.87 -12.31
N MET A 197 1.77 2.92 -13.13
CA MET A 197 1.25 1.53 -13.12
C MET A 197 1.48 0.87 -11.76
N TYR A 198 2.68 1.02 -11.19
CA TYR A 198 2.97 0.57 -9.83
C TYR A 198 2.00 1.16 -8.80
N SER A 199 1.74 2.47 -8.89
CA SER A 199 0.83 3.17 -7.98
C SER A 199 -0.61 2.66 -8.11
N LEU A 200 -1.08 2.41 -9.34
CA LEU A 200 -2.40 1.84 -9.62
C LEU A 200 -2.53 0.41 -9.09
N ASN A 201 -1.50 -0.43 -9.25
CA ASN A 201 -1.51 -1.78 -8.69
C ASN A 201 -1.66 -1.75 -7.17
N VAL A 202 -0.88 -0.90 -6.52
CA VAL A 202 -0.97 -0.75 -5.07
C VAL A 202 -2.34 -0.26 -4.64
N LEU A 203 -2.92 0.69 -5.36
CA LEU A 203 -4.28 1.17 -5.12
C LEU A 203 -5.34 0.08 -5.28
N PHE A 204 -5.30 -0.68 -6.38
CA PHE A 204 -6.28 -1.76 -6.63
C PHE A 204 -6.15 -2.89 -5.63
N ALA A 205 -4.92 -3.23 -5.26
CA ALA A 205 -4.64 -4.16 -4.17
C ALA A 205 -5.26 -3.69 -2.85
N ALA A 206 -5.26 -2.37 -2.61
CA ALA A 206 -5.79 -1.76 -1.41
C ALA A 206 -7.28 -1.46 -1.42
N CYS A 207 -7.99 -1.67 -2.53
CA CYS A 207 -9.41 -1.36 -2.65
C CYS A 207 -10.29 -1.87 -1.49
N PRO A 208 -10.09 -3.08 -0.94
CA PRO A 208 -10.89 -3.54 0.19
C PRO A 208 -10.71 -2.65 1.42
N ILE A 209 -9.53 -2.08 1.63
CA ILE A 209 -9.19 -1.26 2.80
C ILE A 209 -9.69 0.17 2.66
N LEU A 210 -9.82 0.68 1.43
CA LEU A 210 -10.40 2.00 1.15
C LEU A 210 -11.87 2.09 1.61
N VAL A 211 -12.55 0.95 1.74
CA VAL A 211 -13.92 0.84 2.19
C VAL A 211 -13.92 0.57 3.70
N PRO A 212 -14.78 1.20 4.52
CA PRO A 212 -14.86 0.87 5.94
C PRO A 212 -15.23 -0.61 6.18
N ARG A 213 -14.67 -1.29 7.20
CA ARG A 213 -14.87 -2.75 7.41
C ARG A 213 -16.33 -3.18 7.35
N ARG A 214 -17.23 -2.40 7.97
CA ARG A 214 -18.68 -2.68 8.00
C ARG A 214 -19.35 -2.75 6.64
N TYR A 215 -18.73 -2.23 5.57
CA TYR A 215 -19.24 -2.28 4.20
C TYR A 215 -18.38 -3.14 3.28
N ARG A 216 -17.35 -3.82 3.80
CA ARG A 216 -16.50 -4.71 3.01
C ARG A 216 -17.20 -6.03 2.80
N GLY A 217 -17.89 -6.16 1.67
CA GLY A 217 -18.32 -7.46 1.16
C GLY A 217 -17.19 -8.20 0.45
N TYR A 218 -17.39 -9.51 0.27
CA TYR A 218 -16.52 -10.38 -0.53
C TYR A 218 -16.27 -9.84 -1.95
N SER A 219 -17.24 -9.12 -2.53
CA SER A 219 -17.12 -8.49 -3.85
C SER A 219 -15.96 -7.51 -3.99
N TRP A 220 -15.54 -6.81 -2.92
CA TRP A 220 -14.37 -5.92 -2.96
C TRP A 220 -13.06 -6.67 -3.02
N ILE A 221 -12.97 -7.81 -2.32
CA ILE A 221 -11.80 -8.68 -2.35
C ILE A 221 -11.67 -9.29 -3.74
N VAL A 222 -12.77 -9.80 -4.30
CA VAL A 222 -12.79 -10.32 -5.68
C VAL A 222 -12.43 -9.23 -6.69
N PHE A 223 -13.00 -8.02 -6.56
CA PHE A 223 -12.67 -6.90 -7.42
C PHE A 223 -11.18 -6.57 -7.37
N ALA A 224 -10.60 -6.44 -6.17
CA ALA A 224 -9.18 -6.19 -5.99
C ALA A 224 -8.31 -7.29 -6.60
N ALA A 225 -8.69 -8.56 -6.41
CA ALA A 225 -7.97 -9.70 -6.99
C ALA A 225 -8.05 -9.70 -8.52
N VAL A 226 -9.23 -9.50 -9.11
CA VAL A 226 -9.41 -9.44 -10.58
C VAL A 226 -8.64 -8.26 -11.17
N MET A 227 -8.76 -7.07 -10.58
CA MET A 227 -8.06 -5.89 -11.07
C MET A 227 -6.55 -6.08 -11.01
N THR A 228 -6.02 -6.59 -9.90
CA THR A 228 -4.58 -6.69 -9.69
C THR A 228 -3.98 -7.89 -10.41
N LEU A 229 -4.63 -9.06 -10.45
CA LEU A 229 -4.04 -10.30 -10.98
C LEU A 229 -4.36 -10.55 -12.46
N ILE A 230 -5.38 -9.88 -13.01
CA ILE A 230 -5.82 -10.11 -14.39
C ILE A 230 -5.77 -8.82 -15.20
N VAL A 231 -6.47 -7.76 -14.76
CA VAL A 231 -6.64 -6.55 -15.57
C VAL A 231 -5.33 -5.77 -15.70
N MET A 232 -4.66 -5.48 -14.59
CA MET A 232 -3.42 -4.69 -14.61
C MET A 232 -2.29 -5.33 -15.41
N PRO A 233 -1.99 -6.65 -15.29
CA PRO A 233 -1.00 -7.30 -16.14
C PRO A 233 -1.28 -7.16 -17.64
N ILE A 234 -2.56 -7.23 -18.03
CA ILE A 234 -2.96 -7.04 -19.43
C ILE A 234 -2.70 -5.59 -19.86
N ILE A 235 -3.09 -4.60 -19.04
CA ILE A 235 -2.86 -3.18 -19.32
C ILE A 235 -1.36 -2.90 -19.48
N GLU A 236 -0.54 -3.42 -18.57
CA GLU A 236 0.91 -3.26 -18.59
C GLU A 236 1.54 -3.87 -19.85
N ASP A 237 1.16 -5.11 -20.18
CA ASP A 237 1.64 -5.79 -21.40
C ASP A 237 1.27 -5.01 -22.67
N GLN A 238 0.02 -4.52 -22.77
CA GLN A 238 -0.41 -3.71 -23.92
C GLN A 238 0.32 -2.37 -24.00
N LEU A 239 0.54 -1.73 -22.86
CA LEU A 239 1.22 -0.43 -22.80
C LEU A 239 2.70 -0.55 -23.16
N LEU A 240 3.38 -1.59 -22.69
CA LEU A 240 4.77 -1.90 -23.09
C LEU A 240 4.88 -2.14 -24.60
N LYS A 241 3.90 -2.83 -25.20
CA LYS A 241 3.84 -3.03 -26.66
C LYS A 241 3.61 -1.72 -27.42
N MET A 242 2.68 -0.87 -26.96
CA MET A 242 2.35 0.41 -27.60
C MET A 242 3.50 1.41 -27.58
N LEU A 243 4.31 1.42 -26.52
CA LEU A 243 5.46 2.31 -26.42
C LEU A 243 6.60 1.95 -27.38
N HIS A 244 6.39 0.99 -28.30
CA HIS A 244 7.37 0.53 -29.28
C HIS A 244 8.75 0.28 -28.66
N LEU A 245 8.74 -0.19 -27.40
CA LEU A 245 9.92 -0.74 -26.76
C LEU A 245 10.17 -2.11 -27.40
N SER A 246 10.54 -2.10 -28.68
CA SER A 246 11.49 -3.09 -29.17
C SER A 246 12.73 -2.84 -28.33
N VAL A 247 12.87 -3.63 -27.26
CA VAL A 247 14.13 -3.72 -26.53
C VAL A 247 15.15 -4.23 -27.53
N GLU A 248 15.75 -3.31 -28.29
CA GLU A 248 16.79 -3.64 -29.25
C GLU A 248 18.01 -4.02 -28.44
N VAL A 249 18.28 -5.32 -28.48
CA VAL A 249 19.37 -5.92 -27.75
C VAL A 249 20.67 -5.41 -28.36
N TRP A 250 21.31 -4.43 -27.72
CA TRP A 250 22.70 -4.13 -28.02
C TRP A 250 23.56 -5.29 -27.52
N ILE A 251 23.76 -6.29 -28.38
CA ILE A 251 24.79 -7.31 -28.18
C ILE A 251 26.09 -6.59 -28.51
N PRO A 252 27.02 -6.40 -27.54
CA PRO A 252 28.38 -6.09 -27.92
C PRO A 252 28.82 -7.25 -28.80
N ARG A 253 28.93 -7.02 -30.11
CA ARG A 253 29.61 -7.98 -30.97
C ARG A 253 30.97 -8.17 -30.32
N ARG A 254 31.24 -9.41 -29.92
CA ARG A 254 32.53 -9.86 -29.42
C ARG A 254 33.52 -9.72 -30.57
N HIS A 255 33.95 -8.48 -30.83
CA HIS A 255 35.14 -8.19 -31.61
C HIS A 255 36.28 -8.11 -30.61
N ASP A 256 36.84 -9.28 -30.32
CA ASP A 256 38.27 -9.51 -30.06
C ASP A 256 38.96 -8.80 -28.89
N ASP A 257 38.27 -8.01 -28.05
CA ASP A 257 38.90 -7.38 -26.89
C ASP A 257 38.83 -8.30 -25.65
N PRO A 258 39.95 -8.84 -25.15
CA PRO A 258 39.97 -9.69 -23.96
C PRO A 258 39.50 -8.87 -22.75
N MET A 259 38.43 -9.34 -22.10
CA MET A 259 37.82 -8.71 -20.93
C MET A 259 38.88 -8.33 -19.88
N ARG A 260 39.20 -7.04 -19.79
CA ARG A 260 39.73 -6.46 -18.56
C ARG A 260 38.61 -6.49 -17.54
N VAL A 261 38.66 -7.46 -16.63
CA VAL A 261 37.82 -7.47 -15.42
C VAL A 261 38.10 -6.17 -14.69
N SER A 262 37.17 -5.22 -14.77
CA SER A 262 37.27 -3.98 -14.02
C SER A 262 37.18 -4.34 -12.54
N THR A 263 38.24 -4.08 -11.79
CA THR A 263 38.24 -4.17 -10.32
C THR A 263 37.56 -2.96 -9.68
N ASN A 264 37.05 -2.01 -10.47
CA ASN A 264 36.32 -0.87 -9.95
C ASN A 264 34.94 -1.34 -9.47
N PRO A 265 34.66 -1.29 -8.16
CA PRO A 265 33.38 -1.74 -7.60
C PRO A 265 32.19 -0.98 -8.19
N GLU A 266 32.34 0.27 -8.65
CA GLU A 266 31.25 1.00 -9.32
C GLU A 266 30.86 0.37 -10.67
N VAL A 267 31.85 -0.12 -11.43
CA VAL A 267 31.61 -0.80 -12.72
C VAL A 267 31.00 -2.17 -12.49
N VAL A 268 31.44 -2.88 -11.44
CA VAL A 268 30.86 -4.18 -11.05
C VAL A 268 29.43 -4.00 -10.52
N PHE A 269 29.14 -2.94 -9.75
CA PHE A 269 27.80 -2.64 -9.26
C PHE A 269 26.86 -2.20 -10.39
N GLN A 270 27.33 -1.33 -11.30
CA GLN A 270 26.60 -0.98 -12.52
C GLN A 270 26.35 -2.23 -13.36
N HIS A 271 27.33 -3.13 -13.50
CA HIS A 271 27.16 -4.39 -14.21
C HIS A 271 26.25 -5.36 -13.47
N PHE A 272 26.20 -5.43 -12.14
CA PHE A 272 25.30 -6.34 -11.42
C PHE A 272 23.83 -5.89 -11.49
N TYR A 273 23.59 -4.57 -11.46
CA TYR A 273 22.24 -4.00 -11.61
C TYR A 273 21.77 -3.93 -13.07
N PHE A 274 22.69 -3.70 -14.03
CA PHE A 274 22.40 -3.84 -15.48
C PHE A 274 22.60 -5.26 -16.03
N ALA A 275 23.06 -6.23 -15.21
CA ALA A 275 23.15 -7.66 -15.58
C ALA A 275 21.81 -8.39 -15.47
N ILE A 276 20.71 -7.68 -15.21
CA ILE A 276 19.42 -8.10 -15.76
C ILE A 276 19.34 -7.58 -17.20
N LYS A 277 20.28 -8.03 -18.05
CA LYS A 277 20.19 -7.86 -19.50
C LYS A 277 19.26 -8.95 -20.00
N VAL A 278 17.95 -8.77 -19.77
CA VAL A 278 16.94 -9.75 -20.19
C VAL A 278 17.02 -9.88 -21.71
N ARG A 279 17.44 -11.05 -22.20
CA ARG A 279 17.30 -11.41 -23.61
C ARG A 279 15.87 -11.89 -23.85
N PRO A 280 15.07 -11.23 -24.72
CA PRO A 280 13.87 -11.83 -25.27
C PRO A 280 14.27 -12.76 -26.42
N VAL A 281 14.10 -14.06 -26.21
CA VAL A 281 13.59 -14.92 -27.27
C VAL A 281 12.15 -15.19 -26.85
N GLY A 282 11.19 -14.86 -27.71
CA GLY A 282 9.76 -14.66 -27.36
C GLY A 282 9.20 -15.55 -26.25
N GLY A 283 8.53 -14.92 -25.28
CA GLY A 283 7.80 -15.58 -24.18
C GLY A 283 8.30 -15.24 -22.76
N GLN A 284 9.63 -15.12 -22.55
CA GLN A 284 10.19 -15.08 -21.19
C GLN A 284 10.16 -13.70 -20.49
N ILE A 285 10.21 -12.58 -21.23
CA ILE A 285 10.09 -11.23 -20.63
C ILE A 285 8.71 -11.01 -20.05
N GLY A 286 7.67 -11.42 -20.79
CA GLY A 286 6.31 -11.44 -20.29
C GLY A 286 6.21 -12.23 -18.98
N SER A 287 6.83 -13.41 -18.89
CA SER A 287 6.79 -14.19 -17.63
C SER A 287 7.52 -13.54 -16.47
N LEU A 288 8.62 -12.82 -16.69
CA LEU A 288 9.33 -12.12 -15.61
C LEU A 288 8.53 -10.93 -15.11
N ILE A 289 7.98 -10.12 -16.02
CA ILE A 289 7.12 -8.98 -15.66
C ILE A 289 5.87 -9.47 -14.96
N LEU A 290 5.22 -10.51 -15.49
CA LEU A 290 4.06 -11.15 -14.87
C LEU A 290 4.41 -11.72 -13.49
N SER A 291 5.61 -12.26 -13.31
CA SER A 291 6.08 -12.79 -12.03
C SER A 291 6.38 -11.67 -11.03
N LEU A 292 7.08 -10.62 -11.43
CA LEU A 292 7.34 -9.44 -10.60
C LEU A 292 6.04 -8.75 -10.20
N HIS A 293 5.08 -8.68 -11.12
CA HIS A 293 3.75 -8.17 -10.88
C HIS A 293 2.99 -9.04 -9.89
N PHE A 294 2.94 -10.35 -10.12
CA PHE A 294 2.24 -11.29 -9.25
C PHE A 294 2.82 -11.27 -7.83
N TRP A 295 4.15 -11.39 -7.69
CA TRP A 295 4.82 -11.37 -6.39
C TRP A 295 4.75 -10.00 -5.72
N GLY A 296 4.87 -8.92 -6.49
CA GLY A 296 4.70 -7.55 -6.01
C GLY A 296 3.28 -7.31 -5.50
N ALA A 297 2.27 -7.68 -6.28
CA ALA A 297 0.86 -7.59 -5.92
C ALA A 297 0.52 -8.42 -4.68
N LEU A 298 1.00 -9.67 -4.63
CA LEU A 298 0.81 -10.56 -3.48
C LEU A 298 1.48 -9.98 -2.24
N LEU A 299 2.70 -9.46 -2.37
CA LEU A 299 3.40 -8.81 -1.27
C LEU A 299 2.61 -7.59 -0.77
N VAL A 300 2.16 -6.73 -1.67
CA VAL A 300 1.35 -5.56 -1.32
C VAL A 300 0.07 -6.01 -0.59
N TRP A 301 -0.61 -7.04 -1.08
CA TRP A 301 -1.78 -7.63 -0.41
C TRP A 301 -1.46 -8.09 1.01
N LEU A 302 -0.39 -8.85 1.19
CA LEU A 302 0.04 -9.35 2.50
C LEU A 302 0.38 -8.19 3.44
N MET A 303 1.14 -7.20 2.97
CA MET A 303 1.48 -6.01 3.76
C MET A 303 0.23 -5.25 4.18
N ILE A 304 -0.66 -4.98 3.23
CA ILE A 304 -1.90 -4.24 3.44
C ILE A 304 -2.80 -4.95 4.46
N PHE A 305 -3.01 -6.25 4.30
CA PHE A 305 -3.82 -7.04 5.23
C PHE A 305 -3.22 -7.11 6.62
N MET A 306 -1.89 -7.29 6.72
CA MET A 306 -1.19 -7.34 8.01
C MET A 306 -1.23 -5.98 8.73
N LEU A 307 -0.96 -4.89 8.01
CA LEU A 307 -1.07 -3.52 8.53
C LEU A 307 -2.49 -3.20 8.99
N GLU A 308 -3.48 -3.69 8.26
CA GLU A 308 -4.87 -3.52 8.66
C GLU A 308 -5.22 -4.26 9.94
N ARG A 309 -4.78 -5.52 10.05
CA ARG A 309 -4.91 -6.29 11.28
C ARG A 309 -4.19 -5.59 12.43
N ALA A 310 -3.08 -4.89 12.16
CA ALA A 310 -2.32 -4.12 13.14
C ALA A 310 -3.05 -2.85 13.62
N GLY A 311 -4.18 -2.49 13.01
CA GLY A 311 -4.84 -1.22 13.26
C GLY A 311 -4.08 -0.03 12.66
N ALA A 312 -3.14 -0.25 11.74
CA ALA A 312 -2.48 0.82 11.02
C ALA A 312 -3.47 1.61 10.16
N PHE A 313 -4.55 0.97 9.72
CA PHE A 313 -5.70 1.59 9.08
C PHE A 313 -6.87 1.61 10.07
N HIS A 314 -7.33 2.80 10.47
CA HIS A 314 -8.43 2.94 11.42
C HIS A 314 -9.75 3.16 10.68
N ASP A 315 -10.73 2.30 10.92
CA ASP A 315 -12.11 2.69 10.69
C ASP A 315 -12.47 3.72 11.76
N VAL A 316 -12.86 4.93 11.35
CA VAL A 316 -13.45 5.87 12.29
C VAL A 316 -14.68 5.19 12.86
N ASP A 317 -14.66 4.94 14.17
CA ASP A 317 -15.85 4.53 14.91
C ASP A 317 -16.85 5.68 14.86
N ILE A 318 -17.61 5.74 13.77
CA ILE A 318 -18.70 6.70 13.60
C ILE A 318 -19.71 6.52 14.73
N ALA A 319 -19.76 5.33 15.35
CA ALA A 319 -20.48 5.08 16.58
C ALA A 319 -20.11 6.07 17.70
N LYS A 320 -18.84 6.47 17.85
CA LYS A 320 -18.41 7.52 18.81
C LYS A 320 -18.85 8.92 18.40
N LEU A 321 -19.02 9.18 17.11
CA LEU A 321 -19.49 10.46 16.58
C LEU A 321 -21.01 10.61 16.60
N THR A 322 -21.74 9.49 16.62
CA THR A 322 -23.21 9.46 16.70
C THR A 322 -23.73 9.22 18.11
N GLN A 323 -22.87 9.00 19.10
CA GLN A 323 -23.32 9.08 20.49
C GLN A 323 -23.75 10.53 20.74
N PRO A 324 -25.03 10.77 21.11
CA PRO A 324 -25.43 12.09 21.56
C PRO A 324 -24.46 12.48 22.67
N ALA A 325 -24.00 13.73 22.68
CA ALA A 325 -23.16 14.22 23.76
C ALA A 325 -23.95 14.03 25.07
N GLU A 326 -23.67 12.95 25.79
CA GLU A 326 -24.17 12.70 27.13
C GLU A 326 -23.39 13.61 28.08
N GLY A 327 -23.55 14.92 27.88
CA GLY A 327 -23.38 15.90 28.93
C GLY A 327 -24.76 16.11 29.57
N PRO A 328 -24.85 16.31 30.89
CA PRO A 328 -26.08 16.78 31.49
C PRO A 328 -26.51 18.06 30.76
N LEU A 329 -27.74 18.07 30.27
CA LEU A 329 -28.43 19.31 29.93
C LEU A 329 -28.70 20.00 31.27
N ASP A 330 -27.74 20.79 31.73
CA ASP A 330 -27.95 21.75 32.81
C ASP A 330 -28.81 22.93 32.34
#